data_AF-A0A356KUP9-F1
#
_entry.id   AF-A0A356KUP9-F1
#
_cell.length_a   1.000
_cell.length_b   1.000
_cell.length_c   1.000
_cell.angle_alpha   90.00
_cell.angle_beta   90.00
_cell.angle_gamma   90.00
#
_symmetry.space_group_name_H-M   'P 1'
#
loop_
_entity.id
_entity.type
_entity.pdbx_description
1 polymer ?
#
loop_
_entity_poly.entity_id
_entity_poly.type
_entity_poly.pdbx_seq_one_letter_code
_entity_poly.pdbx_strand_id
1 'polypeptide(L)'
;MDISHVKKGQVYVYETATEMAGNTTKSTMKYKVTDVMDGKLKYQMIIMAGDKEMAQPEAEWPPAAAEPTGDAPKTDAPEAKTSTEEVEIAGQKWECMVTETEANGMKSKSWVPQKNGTHTWPMYVKSVSEGNNMKTTTTLTAIE
;
A
#
# COMPACT_ATOMS: atom_id res chain seq x y z
N MET A 1 -3.32 -16.73 1.01
CA MET A 1 -3.69 -15.36 0.61
C MET A 1 -5.05 -15.45 -0.06
N ASP A 2 -6.03 -14.66 0.38
CA ASP A 2 -7.39 -14.70 -0.20
C ASP A 2 -7.62 -13.43 -1.02
N ILE A 3 -7.75 -13.52 -2.34
CA ILE A 3 -8.10 -12.39 -3.23
C ILE A 3 -9.43 -12.61 -3.97
N SER A 4 -10.28 -13.51 -3.46
CA SER A 4 -11.56 -13.87 -4.09
C SER A 4 -12.54 -12.71 -4.24
N HIS A 5 -12.36 -11.61 -3.50
CA HIS A 5 -13.19 -10.40 -3.63
C HIS A 5 -12.70 -9.42 -4.71
N VAL A 6 -11.51 -9.63 -5.26
CA VAL A 6 -10.91 -8.74 -6.27
C VAL A 6 -11.34 -9.19 -7.66
N LYS A 7 -11.72 -8.24 -8.51
CA LYS A 7 -12.14 -8.52 -9.89
C LYS A 7 -11.19 -7.88 -10.89
N LYS A 8 -11.00 -8.54 -12.03
CA LYS A 8 -10.36 -7.94 -13.20
C LYS A 8 -11.11 -6.67 -13.61
N GLY A 9 -10.36 -5.61 -13.89
CA GLY A 9 -10.89 -4.29 -14.24
C GLY A 9 -11.12 -3.37 -13.06
N GLN A 10 -11.13 -3.88 -11.82
CA GLN A 10 -11.33 -3.08 -10.62
C GLN A 10 -10.20 -2.09 -10.41
N VAL A 11 -10.53 -0.85 -10.03
CA VAL A 11 -9.58 0.24 -9.84
C VAL A 11 -9.60 0.71 -8.40
N TYR A 12 -8.43 0.72 -7.76
CA TYR A 12 -8.25 1.25 -6.41
C TYR A 12 -7.64 2.64 -6.50
N VAL A 13 -8.37 3.66 -6.08
CA VAL A 13 -7.96 5.06 -6.17
C VAL A 13 -7.40 5.51 -4.82
N TYR A 14 -6.19 6.06 -4.83
CA TYR A 14 -5.49 6.56 -3.67
C TYR A 14 -5.24 8.04 -3.78
N GLU A 15 -5.39 8.74 -2.67
CA GLU A 15 -4.85 10.08 -2.50
C GLU A 15 -3.64 10.03 -1.59
N THR A 16 -2.55 10.67 -2.03
CA THR A 16 -1.37 10.91 -1.22
C THR A 16 -1.27 12.39 -0.91
N ALA A 17 -1.15 12.73 0.37
CA ALA A 17 -0.83 14.06 0.84
C ALA A 17 0.56 14.04 1.47
N THR A 18 1.46 14.89 0.97
CA THR A 18 2.78 15.11 1.56
C THR A 18 2.85 16.52 2.12
N GLU A 19 3.02 16.60 3.44
CA GLU A 19 3.23 17.82 4.18
C GLU A 19 4.73 18.01 4.40
N MET A 20 5.28 19.15 3.98
CA MET A 20 6.69 19.48 4.14
C MET A 20 6.86 20.99 4.32
N ALA A 21 7.53 21.41 5.39
CA ALA A 21 7.83 22.81 5.69
C ALA A 21 6.61 23.77 5.58
N GLY A 22 5.44 23.32 6.03
CA GLY A 22 4.19 24.09 6.00
C GLY A 22 3.44 24.08 4.65
N ASN A 23 3.95 23.40 3.63
CA ASN A 23 3.27 23.18 2.37
C ASN A 23 2.67 21.77 2.31
N THR A 24 1.51 21.64 1.69
CA THR A 24 0.89 20.33 1.42
C THR A 24 0.77 20.13 -0.09
N THR A 25 1.41 19.09 -0.60
CA THR A 25 1.19 18.61 -1.97
C THR A 25 0.25 17.42 -1.95
N LYS A 26 -0.63 17.33 -2.95
CA LYS A 26 -1.54 16.21 -3.12
C LYS A 26 -1.31 15.56 -4.48
N SER A 27 -1.39 14.25 -4.53
CA SER A 27 -1.38 13.48 -5.77
C SER A 27 -2.40 12.35 -5.70
N THR A 28 -2.87 11.93 -6.88
CA THR A 28 -3.77 10.80 -7.02
C THR A 28 -3.05 9.67 -7.74
N MET A 29 -3.22 8.45 -7.25
CA MET A 29 -2.70 7.24 -7.86
C MET A 29 -3.84 6.25 -8.03
N LYS A 30 -3.84 5.49 -9.12
CA LYS A 30 -4.79 4.41 -9.35
C LYS A 30 -4.03 3.09 -9.49
N TYR A 31 -4.56 2.03 -8.91
CA TYR A 31 -4.11 0.66 -9.13
C TYR A 31 -5.21 -0.08 -9.85
N LYS A 32 -5.04 -0.30 -11.15
CA LYS A 32 -5.99 -1.03 -11.99
C LYS A 32 -5.62 -2.49 -12.03
N VAL A 33 -6.51 -3.37 -11.58
CA VAL A 33 -6.32 -4.83 -11.68
C VAL A 33 -6.50 -5.25 -13.14
N THR A 34 -5.43 -5.72 -13.77
CA THR A 34 -5.43 -6.14 -15.18
C THR A 34 -5.73 -7.62 -15.33
N ASP A 35 -5.42 -8.43 -14.32
CA ASP A 35 -5.76 -9.86 -14.29
C ASP A 35 -5.82 -10.40 -12.87
N VAL A 36 -6.63 -11.45 -12.67
CA VAL A 36 -6.72 -12.20 -11.40
C VAL A 36 -6.51 -13.67 -11.71
N MET A 37 -5.54 -14.27 -11.04
CA MET A 37 -5.12 -15.66 -11.16
C MET A 37 -5.24 -16.33 -9.79
N ASP A 38 -5.06 -17.65 -9.73
CA ASP A 38 -5.15 -18.36 -8.46
C ASP A 38 -4.06 -17.89 -7.48
N GLY A 39 -4.50 -17.20 -6.41
CA GLY A 39 -3.62 -16.63 -5.39
C GLY A 39 -2.67 -15.53 -5.87
N LYS A 40 -2.90 -14.93 -7.06
CA LYS A 40 -2.10 -13.81 -7.59
C LYS A 40 -2.95 -12.84 -8.39
N LEU A 41 -2.52 -11.60 -8.52
CA LEU A 41 -3.12 -10.65 -9.46
C LEU A 41 -2.04 -9.86 -10.19
N LYS A 42 -2.41 -9.36 -11.36
CA LYS A 42 -1.65 -8.38 -12.11
C LYS A 42 -2.33 -7.03 -11.99
N TYR A 43 -1.54 -5.98 -11.84
CA TYR A 43 -2.05 -4.63 -11.74
C TYR A 43 -1.15 -3.63 -12.46
N GLN A 44 -1.75 -2.52 -12.87
CA GLN A 44 -1.06 -1.37 -13.41
C GLN A 44 -1.26 -0.18 -12.48
N MET A 45 -0.14 0.36 -12.00
CA MET A 45 -0.15 1.64 -11.29
C MET A 45 -0.23 2.78 -12.30
N ILE A 46 -1.09 3.77 -12.04
CA ILE A 46 -1.27 4.96 -12.87
C ILE A 46 -1.13 6.16 -11.95
N ILE A 47 -0.15 7.02 -12.24
CA ILE A 47 0.07 8.27 -11.49
C ILE A 47 -0.61 9.41 -12.23
N MET A 48 -1.39 10.23 -11.52
CA MET A 48 -2.00 11.43 -12.08
C MET A 48 -1.04 12.62 -11.99
N ALA A 49 -0.72 13.23 -13.13
CA ALA A 49 0.00 14.51 -13.20
C ALA A 49 -0.93 15.57 -13.82
N GLY A 50 -1.71 16.24 -12.97
CA GLY A 50 -2.87 17.00 -13.42
C GLY A 50 -3.89 16.06 -14.06
N ASP A 51 -4.38 16.41 -15.26
CA ASP A 51 -5.33 15.57 -16.01
C ASP A 51 -4.66 14.44 -16.80
N LYS A 52 -3.32 14.33 -16.74
CA LYS A 52 -2.58 13.31 -17.50
C LYS A 52 -2.36 12.06 -16.67
N GLU A 53 -2.76 10.92 -17.24
CA GLU A 53 -2.46 9.59 -16.70
C GLU A 53 -1.06 9.12 -17.14
N MET A 54 -0.23 8.72 -16.16
CA MET A 54 1.10 8.14 -16.38
C MET A 54 1.11 6.70 -15.90
N ALA A 55 0.73 5.79 -16.78
CA ALA A 55 0.73 4.35 -16.52
C ALA A 55 2.15 3.80 -16.40
N GLN A 56 2.41 3.06 -15.31
CA GLN A 56 3.63 2.30 -15.08
C GLN A 56 3.55 0.92 -15.75
N PRO A 57 4.68 0.20 -15.89
CA PRO A 57 4.66 -1.20 -16.26
C PRO A 57 3.76 -2.03 -15.34
N GLU A 58 3.18 -3.10 -15.88
CA GLU A 58 2.39 -4.03 -15.10
C GLU A 58 3.26 -4.72 -14.04
N ALA A 59 2.70 -4.90 -12.84
CA ALA A 59 3.33 -5.59 -11.74
C ALA A 59 2.43 -6.72 -11.24
N GLU A 60 3.04 -7.70 -10.58
CA GLU A 60 2.33 -8.82 -9.97
C GLU A 60 2.26 -8.65 -8.45
N TRP A 61 1.14 -9.10 -7.86
CA TRP A 61 0.98 -9.21 -6.42
C TRP A 61 0.53 -10.63 -6.03
N PRO A 62 1.11 -11.22 -4.96
CA PRO A 62 2.22 -10.69 -4.18
C PRO A 62 3.50 -10.63 -5.03
N PRO A 63 4.44 -9.72 -4.71
CA PRO A 63 5.71 -9.69 -5.42
C PRO A 63 6.40 -11.04 -5.30
N ALA A 64 7.09 -11.46 -6.36
CA ALA A 64 7.93 -12.65 -6.30
C ALA A 64 8.94 -12.49 -5.15
N ALA A 65 9.09 -13.53 -4.32
CA ALA A 65 10.11 -13.52 -3.28
C ALA A 65 11.47 -13.35 -3.97
N ALA A 66 12.18 -12.25 -3.67
CA ALA A 66 13.56 -12.11 -4.10
C ALA A 66 14.37 -13.17 -3.36
N GLU A 67 15.05 -14.06 -4.08
CA GLU A 67 16.10 -14.87 -3.47
C GLU A 67 17.15 -13.90 -2.89
N PRO A 68 17.58 -14.07 -1.63
CA PRO A 68 18.56 -13.17 -1.03
C PRO A 68 19.88 -13.31 -1.80
N THR A 69 20.15 -12.40 -2.72
CA THR A 69 21.44 -12.32 -3.43
C THR A 69 22.42 -11.53 -2.57
N GLY A 70 23.11 -12.22 -1.67
CA GLY A 70 24.30 -11.71 -0.99
C GLY A 70 24.39 -12.06 0.49
N ASP A 71 25.59 -12.41 0.94
CA ASP A 71 26.04 -12.39 2.34
C ASP A 71 26.06 -10.95 2.90
N ALA A 72 24.92 -10.27 2.87
CA ALA A 72 24.75 -9.06 3.66
C ALA A 72 24.71 -9.50 5.13
N PRO A 73 25.52 -8.88 6.02
CA PRO A 73 25.42 -9.17 7.44
C PRO A 73 23.97 -8.98 7.88
N LYS A 74 23.44 -9.94 8.64
CA LYS A 74 22.15 -9.80 9.35
C LYS A 74 22.30 -8.65 10.34
N THR A 75 22.19 -7.42 9.86
CA THR A 75 21.88 -6.28 10.71
C THR A 75 20.48 -6.53 11.24
N ASP A 76 20.32 -6.51 12.56
CA ASP A 76 19.03 -6.61 13.22
C ASP A 76 18.08 -5.61 12.57
N ALA A 77 17.16 -6.11 11.75
CA ALA A 77 16.11 -5.29 11.19
C ALA A 77 15.30 -4.73 12.37
N PRO A 78 14.98 -3.43 12.39
CA PRO A 78 14.19 -2.85 13.47
C PRO A 78 12.91 -3.66 13.68
N GLU A 79 12.61 -4.05 14.93
CA GLU A 79 11.40 -4.81 15.27
C GLU A 79 10.16 -4.04 14.80
N ALA A 80 9.43 -4.63 13.85
CA ALA A 80 8.16 -4.11 13.42
C ALA A 80 7.12 -4.44 14.50
N LYS A 81 6.41 -3.42 15.01
CA LYS A 81 5.27 -3.63 15.90
C LYS A 81 4.05 -3.95 15.05
N THR A 82 3.37 -5.04 15.38
CA THR A 82 2.16 -5.48 14.67
C THR A 82 0.96 -5.51 15.60
N SER A 83 -0.17 -4.96 15.15
CA SER A 83 -1.48 -5.08 15.80
C SER A 83 -2.57 -5.37 14.77
N THR A 84 -3.80 -5.63 15.23
CA THR A 84 -4.98 -5.76 14.37
C THR A 84 -5.95 -4.63 14.66
N GLU A 85 -6.45 -3.96 13.62
CA GLU A 85 -7.43 -2.86 13.73
C GLU A 85 -8.54 -3.03 12.67
N GLU A 86 -9.80 -2.73 13.02
CA GLU A 86 -10.89 -2.56 12.03
C GLU A 86 -10.98 -1.08 11.64
N VAL A 87 -10.95 -0.77 10.35
CA VAL A 87 -11.06 0.61 9.82
C VAL A 87 -12.12 0.69 8.72
N GLU A 88 -12.84 1.82 8.65
CA GLU A 88 -13.76 2.10 7.56
C GLU A 88 -13.10 3.08 6.57
N ILE A 89 -12.87 2.60 5.34
CA ILE A 89 -12.15 3.35 4.28
C ILE A 89 -12.83 3.06 2.95
N ALA A 90 -13.01 4.10 2.12
CA ALA A 90 -13.72 4.02 0.83
C ALA A 90 -15.13 3.39 0.94
N GLY A 91 -15.83 3.63 2.07
CA GLY A 91 -17.17 3.09 2.33
C GLY A 91 -17.20 1.59 2.63
N GLN A 92 -16.05 0.96 2.90
CA GLN A 92 -15.92 -0.46 3.24
C GLN A 92 -15.21 -0.62 4.58
N LYS A 93 -15.62 -1.63 5.34
CA LYS A 93 -14.93 -2.07 6.57
C LYS A 93 -13.78 -3.01 6.21
N TRP A 94 -12.63 -2.77 6.81
CA TRP A 94 -11.41 -3.53 6.62
C TRP A 94 -10.86 -4.00 7.96
N GLU A 95 -10.75 -5.31 8.12
CA GLU A 95 -9.86 -5.89 9.14
C GLU A 95 -8.42 -5.75 8.63
N CYS A 96 -7.56 -5.08 9.37
CA CYS A 96 -6.20 -4.78 8.95
C CYS A 96 -5.18 -5.26 9.97
N MET A 97 -4.08 -5.84 9.48
CA MET A 97 -2.84 -5.85 10.26
C MET A 97 -2.18 -4.50 10.11
N VAL A 98 -1.85 -3.92 11.24
CA VAL A 98 -1.20 -2.62 11.33
C VAL A 98 0.25 -2.85 11.65
N THR A 99 1.13 -2.39 10.77
CA THR A 99 2.57 -2.54 10.93
C THR A 99 3.19 -1.18 11.17
N GLU A 100 3.89 -1.04 12.28
CA GLU A 100 4.66 0.15 12.64
C GLU A 100 6.16 -0.17 12.58
N THR A 101 6.91 0.66 11.89
CA THR A 101 8.37 0.55 11.75
C THR A 101 9.01 1.91 11.97
N GLU A 102 10.20 1.92 12.57
CA GLU A 102 11.01 3.12 12.70
C GLU A 102 12.41 2.81 12.17
N ALA A 103 12.83 3.57 11.15
CA ALA A 103 14.15 3.42 10.54
C ALA A 103 14.68 4.79 10.12
N ASN A 104 15.94 5.08 10.41
CA ASN A 104 16.62 6.32 10.01
C ASN A 104 15.87 7.61 10.39
N GLY A 105 15.21 7.63 11.56
CA GLY A 105 14.43 8.78 12.03
C GLY A 105 13.09 8.99 11.30
N MET A 106 12.62 7.99 10.55
CA MET A 106 11.30 7.97 9.92
C MET A 106 10.45 6.86 10.54
N LYS A 107 9.27 7.25 11.04
CA LYS A 107 8.24 6.33 11.52
C LYS A 107 7.26 6.06 10.39
N SER A 108 6.99 4.79 10.11
CA SER A 108 6.00 4.39 9.11
C SER A 108 4.97 3.47 9.75
N LYS A 109 3.70 3.74 9.49
CA LYS A 109 2.54 2.96 9.94
C LYS A 109 1.67 2.63 8.73
N SER A 110 1.41 1.35 8.49
CA SER A 110 0.60 0.87 7.35
C SER A 110 -0.52 -0.05 7.82
N TRP A 111 -1.72 0.13 7.27
CA TRP A 111 -2.88 -0.73 7.48
C TRP A 111 -3.02 -1.66 6.27
N VAL A 112 -2.54 -2.90 6.45
CA VAL A 112 -2.55 -3.96 5.43
C VAL A 112 -3.81 -4.79 5.63
N PRO A 113 -4.73 -4.82 4.66
CA PRO A 113 -5.98 -5.54 4.82
C PRO A 113 -5.74 -7.05 4.92
N GLN A 114 -6.56 -7.69 5.75
CA GLN A 114 -6.57 -9.12 5.99
C GLN A 114 -7.96 -9.68 5.75
N LYS A 115 -8.00 -10.95 5.36
CA LYS A 115 -9.22 -11.74 5.31
C LYS A 115 -8.91 -13.11 5.88
N ASN A 116 -9.68 -13.51 6.90
CA ASN A 116 -9.47 -14.76 7.65
C ASN A 116 -8.02 -14.90 8.17
N GLY A 117 -7.47 -13.82 8.75
CA GLY A 117 -6.11 -13.80 9.30
C GLY A 117 -4.97 -13.88 8.27
N THR A 118 -5.27 -13.77 6.96
CA THR A 118 -4.25 -13.78 5.90
C THR A 118 -4.28 -12.47 5.13
N HIS A 119 -3.12 -11.97 4.69
CA HIS A 119 -3.04 -10.79 3.83
C HIS A 119 -3.94 -10.92 2.60
N THR A 120 -4.54 -9.80 2.22
CA THR A 120 -5.33 -9.66 1.01
C THR A 120 -4.99 -8.36 0.28
N TRP A 121 -5.57 -8.17 -0.90
CA TRP A 121 -5.46 -6.96 -1.70
C TRP A 121 -6.56 -5.95 -1.31
N PRO A 122 -6.26 -4.64 -1.27
CA PRO A 122 -5.04 -3.99 -1.75
C PRO A 122 -3.82 -4.06 -0.82
N MET A 123 -2.63 -3.66 -1.30
CA MET A 123 -1.37 -3.70 -0.52
C MET A 123 -1.48 -3.01 0.84
N TYR A 124 -2.21 -1.91 0.89
CA TYR A 124 -2.62 -1.22 2.10
C TYR A 124 -3.87 -0.39 1.80
N VAL A 125 -4.69 -0.15 2.80
CA VAL A 125 -5.83 0.79 2.69
C VAL A 125 -5.47 2.18 3.19
N LYS A 126 -4.42 2.26 4.01
CA LYS A 126 -3.84 3.49 4.52
C LYS A 126 -2.36 3.29 4.84
N SER A 127 -1.55 4.30 4.61
CA SER A 127 -0.18 4.38 5.12
C SER A 127 0.15 5.80 5.54
N VAL A 128 0.97 5.90 6.59
CA VAL A 128 1.50 7.17 7.12
C VAL A 128 2.99 6.98 7.30
N SER A 129 3.79 7.86 6.73
CA SER A 129 5.23 7.94 6.97
C SER A 129 5.56 9.35 7.46
N GLU A 130 6.19 9.45 8.63
CA GLU A 130 6.46 10.71 9.32
C GLU A 130 7.92 10.75 9.77
N GLY A 131 8.61 11.82 9.41
CA GLY A 131 9.94 12.16 9.89
C GLY A 131 10.01 13.64 10.28
N ASN A 132 11.17 14.10 10.73
CA ASN A 132 11.34 15.41 11.39
C ASN A 132 10.69 16.62 10.69
N ASN A 133 10.63 16.65 9.36
CA ASN A 133 10.08 17.79 8.59
C ASN A 133 9.10 17.37 7.48
N MET A 134 8.70 16.10 7.46
CA MET A 134 7.88 15.55 6.39
C MET A 134 6.91 14.52 6.91
N LYS A 135 5.64 14.65 6.53
CA LYS A 135 4.62 13.64 6.75
C LYS A 135 3.94 13.32 5.44
N THR A 136 3.94 12.05 5.06
CA THR A 136 3.21 11.55 3.89
C THR A 136 2.12 10.63 4.37
N THR A 137 0.88 10.91 3.95
CA THR A 137 -0.27 10.05 4.19
C THR A 137 -0.83 9.60 2.86
N THR A 138 -0.95 8.30 2.65
CA THR A 138 -1.63 7.73 1.48
C THR A 138 -2.87 6.97 1.94
N THR A 139 -4.03 7.27 1.38
CA THR A 139 -5.31 6.66 1.77
C THR A 139 -6.06 6.19 0.54
N LEU A 140 -6.62 4.97 0.59
CA LEU A 140 -7.58 4.50 -0.39
C LEU A 140 -8.85 5.34 -0.28
N THR A 141 -9.27 6.00 -1.35
CA THR A 141 -10.44 6.89 -1.34
C THR A 141 -11.63 6.29 -2.09
N ALA A 142 -11.38 5.47 -3.11
CA ALA A 142 -12.44 4.83 -3.88
C ALA A 142 -12.01 3.46 -4.44
N ILE A 143 -13.02 2.64 -4.72
CA ILE A 143 -12.91 1.40 -5.48
C ILE A 143 -13.95 1.47 -6.60
N GLU A 144 -13.49 1.41 -7.85
CA GLU A 144 -14.30 1.51 -9.07
C GLU A 144 -14.35 0.18 -9.83
#